data_AF-A0ABD5B0X9-F1
#
_entry.id   AF-A0ABD5B0X9-F1
#
_cell.length_a   1.000
_cell.length_b   1.000
_cell.length_c   1.000
_cell.angle_alpha   90.00
_cell.angle_beta   90.00
_cell.angle_gamma   90.00
#
_symmetry.space_group_name_H-M   'P 1'
#
loop_
_entity.id
_entity.type
_entity.pdbx_description
1 polymer ?
#
loop_
_entity_poly.entity_id
_entity_poly.type
_entity_poly.pdbx_seq_one_letter_code
_entity_poly.pdbx_strand_id
1 'polypeptide(L)'
;MKNFVLILFGFTFSANAQIHVVKNNGNVSKNEGKVFEVFKSYMEAVDDRNGGRKFWNTDKKFASYDFLFSEGFWNPNLYAYISQANILSITDTGAGSKLIRVLMSPSDKTDNIYAIVNYVFKDNKLSNYTDFYTEKWTKRTVGNIEYHFPSDYSFNSASARQANVFVNKLQEIFKLDNHNKLHYYIAKNCKEVRTVQGYDYVLGEGQSYNCAFFDSQNKIIYTTAFSAENHKHELIHLINIKYPNAHYWLTSGFSVYNNSDNAHIGKSLAWHCQNISDFIKVHPDFNFLEEEREIKLEGTSVDYFVGAALIHLFLKKYTTEDLGMIMEKSSEKDFFEKNYYLFGAASLTDLNNRIKETVKELSNPKTKLMLELN
;
A
#
# COMPACT_ATOMS: atom_id res chain seq x y z
N MET A 1 -47.38 -25.38 -15.21
CA MET A 1 -46.20 -25.94 -14.52
C MET A 1 -45.56 -24.84 -13.71
N LYS A 2 -45.46 -25.05 -12.39
CA LYS A 2 -44.90 -24.11 -11.41
C LYS A 2 -43.38 -24.10 -11.56
N ASN A 3 -42.76 -22.97 -11.90
CA ASN A 3 -41.33 -22.77 -11.69
C ASN A 3 -41.16 -21.87 -10.47
N PHE A 4 -40.78 -22.51 -9.36
CA PHE A 4 -40.31 -21.84 -8.15
C PHE A 4 -38.90 -21.31 -8.45
N VAL A 5 -38.75 -19.99 -8.48
CA VAL A 5 -37.43 -19.35 -8.44
C VAL A 5 -36.98 -19.40 -6.98
N LEU A 6 -36.01 -20.27 -6.69
CA LEU A 6 -35.32 -20.29 -5.42
C LEU A 6 -34.33 -19.11 -5.43
N ILE A 7 -34.73 -17.99 -4.85
CA ILE A 7 -33.79 -16.89 -4.56
C ILE A 7 -32.95 -17.35 -3.37
N LEU A 8 -31.74 -17.84 -3.63
CA LEU A 8 -30.72 -18.00 -2.61
C LEU A 8 -30.29 -16.60 -2.17
N PHE A 9 -30.90 -16.08 -1.11
CA PHE A 9 -30.30 -15.02 -0.34
C PHE A 9 -29.04 -15.59 0.30
N GLY A 10 -27.90 -15.37 -0.33
CA GLY A 10 -26.60 -15.51 0.30
C GLY A 10 -26.48 -14.47 1.39
N PHE A 11 -27.02 -14.76 2.58
CA PHE A 11 -26.56 -14.11 3.80
C PHE A 11 -25.10 -14.53 3.98
N THR A 12 -24.17 -13.69 3.55
CA THR A 12 -22.80 -13.73 4.05
C THR A 12 -22.87 -13.32 5.51
N PHE A 13 -23.15 -14.29 6.39
CA PHE A 13 -22.75 -14.16 7.78
C PHE A 13 -21.25 -13.96 7.76
N SER A 14 -20.80 -12.72 7.95
CA SER A 14 -19.44 -12.43 8.35
C SER A 14 -19.35 -12.92 9.79
N ALA A 15 -19.18 -14.23 9.97
CA ALA A 15 -18.67 -14.74 11.23
C ALA A 15 -17.24 -14.19 11.31
N ASN A 16 -17.06 -13.11 12.06
CA ASN A 16 -15.72 -12.64 12.41
C ASN A 16 -15.04 -13.82 13.10
N ALA A 17 -14.15 -14.51 12.39
CA ALA A 17 -13.40 -15.61 12.96
C ALA A 17 -12.54 -15.01 14.07
N GLN A 18 -12.83 -15.38 15.32
CA GLN A 18 -12.09 -14.87 16.46
C GLN A 18 -10.63 -15.35 16.37
N ILE A 19 -9.67 -14.43 16.41
CA ILE A 19 -8.25 -14.78 16.42
C ILE A 19 -7.93 -15.44 17.76
N HIS A 20 -7.56 -16.72 17.73
CA HIS A 20 -7.18 -17.48 18.90
C HIS A 20 -5.76 -17.11 19.33
N VAL A 21 -5.59 -16.63 20.56
CA VAL A 21 -4.27 -16.29 21.12
C VAL A 21 -3.76 -17.43 21.98
N VAL A 22 -2.58 -17.95 21.63
CA VAL A 22 -1.91 -19.04 22.33
C VAL A 22 -0.54 -18.56 22.80
N LYS A 23 -0.11 -19.01 23.98
CA LYS A 23 1.27 -18.81 24.47
C LYS A 23 1.93 -20.17 24.62
N ASN A 24 3.02 -20.40 23.89
CA ASN A 24 3.72 -21.69 23.93
C ASN A 24 4.43 -21.89 25.29
N ASN A 25 4.23 -23.08 25.87
CA ASN A 25 4.67 -23.60 27.18
C ASN A 25 5.62 -22.73 28.03
N GLY A 26 5.15 -22.32 29.21
CA GLY A 26 5.97 -21.85 30.33
C GLY A 26 5.12 -21.22 31.43
N ASN A 27 5.47 -21.46 32.70
CA ASN A 27 4.85 -20.77 33.85
C ASN A 27 4.89 -19.26 33.61
N VAL A 28 3.72 -18.64 33.50
CA VAL A 28 3.59 -17.21 33.22
C VAL A 28 4.01 -16.44 34.47
N SER A 29 5.13 -15.71 34.41
CA SER A 29 5.44 -14.74 35.47
C SER A 29 4.30 -13.70 35.56
N LYS A 30 3.98 -13.17 36.75
CA LYS A 30 2.88 -12.19 36.90
C LYS A 30 2.95 -11.03 35.90
N ASN A 31 4.16 -10.58 35.56
CA ASN A 31 4.38 -9.51 34.60
C ASN A 31 4.08 -9.93 33.16
N GLU A 32 4.39 -11.17 32.76
CA GLU A 32 3.99 -11.71 31.46
C GLU A 32 2.49 -11.96 31.37
N GLY A 33 1.81 -12.23 32.49
CA GLY A 33 0.36 -12.44 32.53
C GLY A 33 -0.39 -11.20 32.08
N LYS A 34 0.01 -10.01 32.56
CA LYS A 34 -0.61 -8.76 32.13
C LYS A 34 -0.41 -8.47 30.64
N VAL A 35 0.80 -8.72 30.12
CA VAL A 35 1.10 -8.54 28.69
C VAL A 35 0.23 -9.46 27.84
N PHE A 36 0.14 -10.74 28.24
CA PHE A 36 -0.67 -11.74 27.58
C PHE A 36 -2.15 -11.33 27.53
N GLU A 37 -2.73 -10.91 28.67
CA GLU A 37 -4.14 -10.50 28.73
C GLU A 37 -4.43 -9.27 27.86
N VAL A 38 -3.56 -8.24 27.90
CA VAL A 38 -3.76 -7.04 27.06
C VAL A 38 -3.68 -7.40 25.57
N PHE A 39 -2.70 -8.21 25.17
CA PHE A 39 -2.57 -8.63 23.78
C PHE A 39 -3.76 -9.50 23.33
N LYS A 40 -4.18 -10.45 24.17
CA LYS A 40 -5.35 -11.30 23.91
C LYS A 40 -6.61 -10.48 23.74
N SER A 41 -6.91 -9.58 24.68
CA SER A 41 -8.08 -8.71 24.60
C SER A 41 -8.04 -7.77 23.39
N TYR A 42 -6.85 -7.37 22.94
CA TYR A 42 -6.72 -6.61 21.71
C TYR A 42 -7.05 -7.45 20.47
N MET A 43 -6.53 -8.67 20.35
CA MET A 43 -6.85 -9.58 19.24
C MET A 43 -8.36 -9.89 19.16
N GLU A 44 -9.06 -9.97 20.30
CA GLU A 44 -10.52 -10.13 20.35
C GLU A 44 -11.29 -8.90 19.85
N ALA A 45 -10.65 -7.73 19.83
CA ALA A 45 -11.25 -6.45 19.46
C ALA A 45 -10.59 -5.81 18.24
N VAL A 46 -9.76 -6.53 17.48
CA VAL A 46 -8.94 -5.96 16.40
C VAL A 46 -9.80 -5.38 15.26
N ASP A 47 -10.94 -6.00 14.99
CA ASP A 47 -11.91 -5.55 13.99
C ASP A 47 -12.79 -4.40 14.50
N ASP A 48 -12.98 -4.26 15.82
CA ASP A 48 -13.63 -3.11 16.42
C ASP A 48 -12.60 -2.00 16.67
N ARG A 49 -12.42 -1.13 15.67
CA ARG A 49 -11.45 -0.04 15.72
C ARG A 49 -11.61 0.85 16.96
N ASN A 50 -12.83 1.12 17.39
CA ASN A 50 -13.08 1.95 18.58
C ASN A 50 -12.77 1.18 19.86
N GLY A 51 -13.22 -0.07 19.95
CA GLY A 51 -12.97 -0.96 21.08
C GLY A 51 -11.49 -1.30 21.27
N GLY A 52 -10.76 -1.55 20.18
CA GLY A 52 -9.34 -1.91 20.18
C GLY A 52 -8.43 -0.76 20.63
N ARG A 53 -8.81 0.49 20.36
CA ARG A 53 -8.01 1.69 20.70
C ARG A 53 -7.63 1.79 22.18
N LYS A 54 -8.47 1.28 23.09
CA LYS A 54 -8.22 1.33 24.54
C LYS A 54 -6.98 0.55 24.98
N PHE A 55 -6.56 -0.44 24.18
CA PHE A 55 -5.38 -1.27 24.44
C PHE A 55 -4.08 -0.66 23.94
N TRP A 56 -4.12 0.47 23.25
CA TRP A 56 -2.95 1.08 22.59
C TRP A 56 -2.56 2.42 23.20
N ASN A 57 -1.25 2.67 23.23
CA ASN A 57 -0.69 4.00 23.38
C ASN A 57 -0.88 4.73 22.05
N THR A 58 -1.84 5.65 22.02
CA THR A 58 -2.20 6.34 20.79
C THR A 58 -1.45 7.64 20.66
N ASP A 59 -0.82 7.86 19.51
CA ASP A 59 -0.36 9.18 19.11
C ASP A 59 -1.46 9.87 18.29
N LYS A 60 -1.79 11.11 18.65
CA LYS A 60 -2.84 11.89 17.98
C LYS A 60 -2.45 12.32 16.57
N LYS A 61 -1.17 12.23 16.19
CA LYS A 61 -0.70 12.54 14.83
C LYS A 61 -1.13 11.51 13.78
N PHE A 62 -1.47 10.29 14.22
CA PHE A 62 -1.83 9.18 13.35
C PHE A 62 -3.31 8.82 13.50
N ALA A 63 -3.96 8.50 12.38
CA ALA A 63 -5.37 8.10 12.39
C ALA A 63 -5.53 6.66 12.89
N SER A 64 -4.67 5.75 12.44
CA SER A 64 -4.57 4.39 12.95
C SER A 64 -3.60 4.32 14.13
N TYR A 65 -4.03 3.71 15.23
CA TYR A 65 -3.16 3.44 16.38
C TYR A 65 -2.29 2.20 16.19
N ASP A 66 -2.70 1.28 15.31
CA ASP A 66 -1.96 0.06 14.97
C ASP A 66 -1.49 0.15 13.52
N PHE A 67 -0.18 0.21 13.33
CA PHE A 67 0.42 0.32 12.00
C PHE A 67 0.37 -0.99 11.24
N LEU A 68 0.38 -2.15 11.91
CA LEU A 68 0.21 -3.44 11.22
C LEU A 68 -1.18 -3.57 10.58
N PHE A 69 -2.17 -2.85 11.11
CA PHE A 69 -3.49 -2.75 10.50
C PHE A 69 -3.50 -1.86 9.24
N SER A 70 -2.68 -0.81 9.19
CA SER A 70 -2.74 0.25 8.17
C SER A 70 -1.56 0.29 7.19
N GLU A 71 -0.53 -0.54 7.38
CA GLU A 71 0.78 -0.51 6.70
C GLU A 71 0.76 -0.61 5.17
N GLY A 72 -0.37 -0.96 4.57
CA GLY A 72 -0.62 -0.84 3.13
C GLY A 72 -0.03 -1.95 2.27
N PHE A 73 0.69 -2.92 2.83
CA PHE A 73 1.18 -4.06 2.08
C PHE A 73 0.12 -5.16 1.90
N TRP A 74 -0.61 -5.53 2.96
CA TRP A 74 -1.73 -6.46 2.87
C TRP A 74 -3.04 -5.73 2.55
N ASN A 75 -3.80 -6.24 1.56
CA ASN A 75 -5.16 -5.76 1.27
C ASN A 75 -6.15 -6.92 1.00
N PRO A 76 -7.10 -7.21 1.92
CA PRO A 76 -7.27 -6.62 3.26
C PRO A 76 -6.06 -6.84 4.19
N ASN A 77 -5.98 -6.16 5.33
CA ASN A 77 -4.79 -6.23 6.21
C ASN A 77 -4.53 -7.65 6.78
N LEU A 78 -3.36 -7.86 7.40
CA LEU A 78 -2.93 -9.16 7.95
C LEU A 78 -3.99 -9.85 8.83
N TYR A 79 -4.72 -9.09 9.64
CA TYR A 79 -5.69 -9.65 10.59
C TYR A 79 -6.85 -10.36 9.90
N ALA A 80 -7.20 -9.94 8.68
CA ALA A 80 -8.26 -10.58 7.88
C ALA A 80 -7.89 -11.98 7.39
N TYR A 81 -6.62 -12.36 7.47
CA TYR A 81 -6.09 -13.61 6.93
C TYR A 81 -5.65 -14.62 7.99
N ILE A 82 -5.78 -14.28 9.27
CA ILE A 82 -5.28 -15.09 10.37
C ILE A 82 -6.43 -15.53 11.27
N SER A 83 -6.30 -16.73 11.83
CA SER A 83 -7.20 -17.22 12.88
C SER A 83 -6.45 -17.59 14.16
N GLN A 84 -5.10 -17.59 14.12
CA GLN A 84 -4.28 -17.86 15.30
C GLN A 84 -3.08 -16.92 15.42
N ALA A 85 -2.87 -16.43 16.65
CA ALA A 85 -1.74 -15.62 17.06
C ALA A 85 -0.99 -16.34 18.20
N ASN A 86 0.18 -16.89 17.91
CA ASN A 86 1.02 -17.61 18.86
C ASN A 86 2.11 -16.69 19.41
N ILE A 87 2.04 -16.32 20.69
CA ILE A 87 3.11 -15.59 21.36
C ILE A 87 4.32 -16.52 21.46
N LEU A 88 5.37 -16.18 20.71
CA LEU A 88 6.65 -16.89 20.69
C LEU A 88 7.52 -16.49 21.89
N SER A 89 7.56 -15.19 22.20
CA SER A 89 8.37 -14.67 23.30
C SER A 89 7.86 -13.33 23.80
N ILE A 90 8.07 -13.07 25.09
CA ILE A 90 7.94 -11.76 25.72
C ILE A 90 9.30 -11.44 26.34
N THR A 91 9.98 -10.40 25.85
CA THR A 91 11.34 -10.06 26.29
C THR A 91 11.39 -8.64 26.83
N ASP A 92 12.11 -8.41 27.92
CA ASP A 92 12.34 -7.06 28.43
C ASP A 92 13.30 -6.32 27.51
N THR A 93 12.94 -5.10 27.09
CA THR A 93 13.77 -4.28 26.21
C THR A 93 14.68 -3.31 26.98
N GLY A 94 14.61 -3.33 28.30
CA GLY A 94 15.06 -2.20 29.14
C GLY A 94 14.06 -1.03 29.10
N ALA A 95 14.25 -0.02 29.96
CA ALA A 95 13.42 1.18 30.04
C ALA A 95 11.92 0.96 30.35
N GLY A 96 11.56 -0.17 30.97
CA GLY A 96 10.19 -0.44 31.41
C GLY A 96 9.23 -0.91 30.31
N SER A 97 9.74 -1.27 29.14
CA SER A 97 8.95 -1.88 28.05
C SER A 97 9.33 -3.33 27.79
N LYS A 98 8.41 -4.05 27.13
CA LYS A 98 8.56 -5.44 26.71
C LYS A 98 8.28 -5.57 25.21
N LEU A 99 9.03 -6.43 24.53
CA LEU A 99 8.80 -6.81 23.14
C LEU A 99 7.99 -8.13 23.12
N ILE A 100 6.85 -8.11 22.44
CA ILE A 100 6.00 -9.28 22.19
C ILE A 100 6.25 -9.73 20.77
N ARG A 101 6.77 -10.95 20.61
CA ARG A 101 6.97 -11.57 19.30
C ARG A 101 5.88 -12.61 19.05
N VAL A 102 5.18 -12.50 17.93
CA VAL A 102 3.95 -13.27 17.66
C VAL A 102 4.03 -13.92 16.28
N LEU A 103 3.78 -15.21 16.21
CA LEU A 103 3.60 -15.96 14.97
C LEU A 103 2.11 -15.92 14.59
N MET A 104 1.83 -15.45 13.39
CA MET A 104 0.50 -15.25 12.84
C MET A 104 0.20 -16.28 11.75
N SER A 105 -0.87 -17.04 11.93
CA SER A 105 -1.23 -18.18 11.07
C SER A 105 -2.71 -18.18 10.68
N PRO A 106 -3.05 -18.68 9.47
CA PRO A 106 -4.43 -18.79 8.99
C PRO A 106 -5.23 -19.87 9.71
N SER A 107 -4.56 -20.79 10.42
CA SER A 107 -5.18 -21.86 11.18
C SER A 107 -4.32 -22.24 12.39
N ASP A 108 -4.85 -23.19 13.17
CA ASP A 108 -4.18 -23.86 14.27
C ASP A 108 -3.08 -24.83 13.85
N LYS A 109 -2.97 -25.11 12.55
CA LYS A 109 -1.89 -25.92 11.99
C LYS A 109 -0.64 -25.07 11.84
N THR A 110 0.43 -25.51 12.49
CA THR A 110 1.76 -24.85 12.48
C THR A 110 2.44 -24.80 11.12
N ASP A 111 1.89 -25.49 10.13
CA ASP A 111 2.53 -25.77 8.84
C ASP A 111 2.45 -24.55 7.90
N ASN A 112 1.57 -23.58 8.20
CA ASN A 112 1.37 -22.37 7.42
C ASN A 112 1.58 -21.13 8.31
N ILE A 113 2.68 -20.42 8.08
CA ILE A 113 3.00 -19.16 8.76
C ILE A 113 2.86 -18.02 7.76
N TYR A 114 2.01 -17.04 8.07
CA TYR A 114 1.85 -15.84 7.24
C TYR A 114 2.79 -14.72 7.66
N ALA A 115 3.02 -14.56 8.97
CA ALA A 115 3.95 -13.57 9.48
C ALA A 115 4.51 -13.93 10.86
N ILE A 116 5.65 -13.36 11.19
CA ILE A 116 6.11 -13.17 12.56
C ILE A 116 6.19 -11.67 12.80
N VAL A 117 5.39 -11.16 13.72
CA VAL A 117 5.25 -9.73 13.98
C VAL A 117 5.63 -9.37 15.41
N ASN A 118 6.03 -8.11 15.59
CA ASN A 118 6.45 -7.55 16.85
C ASN A 118 5.49 -6.46 17.32
N TYR A 119 5.17 -6.48 18.61
CA TYR A 119 4.48 -5.42 19.32
C TYR A 119 5.30 -4.97 20.51
N VAL A 120 5.18 -3.70 20.90
CA VAL A 120 5.81 -3.19 22.11
C VAL A 120 4.75 -3.02 23.18
N PHE A 121 5.00 -3.54 24.37
CA PHE A 121 4.16 -3.31 25.55
C PHE A 121 4.84 -2.32 26.48
N LYS A 122 4.17 -1.20 26.74
CA LYS A 122 4.66 -0.12 27.61
C LYS A 122 3.48 0.57 28.29
N ASP A 123 3.64 0.97 29.55
CA ASP A 123 2.61 1.69 30.31
C ASP A 123 1.24 0.98 30.33
N ASN A 124 1.28 -0.36 30.38
CA ASN A 124 0.12 -1.25 30.38
C ASN A 124 -0.69 -1.30 29.06
N LYS A 125 -0.08 -0.88 27.96
CA LYS A 125 -0.70 -0.82 26.63
C LYS A 125 0.27 -1.26 25.53
N LEU A 126 -0.27 -1.58 24.37
CA LEU A 126 0.46 -1.87 23.14
C LEU A 126 0.96 -0.58 22.48
N SER A 127 2.01 -0.68 21.68
CA SER A 127 2.64 0.41 20.94
C SER A 127 3.28 -0.16 19.67
N ASN A 128 3.37 0.67 18.63
CA ASN A 128 3.91 0.27 17.34
C ASN A 128 5.40 -0.06 17.45
N TYR A 129 5.82 -1.17 16.84
CA TYR A 129 7.23 -1.55 16.78
C TYR A 129 8.08 -0.54 15.99
N THR A 130 7.47 0.14 15.00
CA THR A 130 8.10 1.20 14.21
C THR A 130 8.77 2.26 15.07
N ASP A 131 8.08 2.77 16.09
CA ASP A 131 8.62 3.82 16.98
C ASP A 131 9.80 3.31 17.82
N PHE A 132 9.75 2.05 18.24
CA PHE A 132 10.82 1.40 18.99
C PHE A 132 12.06 1.13 18.12
N TYR A 133 11.85 0.54 16.94
CA TYR A 133 12.95 0.20 16.02
C TYR A 133 13.67 1.46 15.50
N THR A 134 12.92 2.53 15.25
CA THR A 134 13.44 3.77 14.67
C THR A 134 13.76 4.84 15.70
N GLU A 135 13.78 4.52 17.00
CA GLU A 135 14.03 5.51 18.08
C GLU A 135 15.34 6.27 17.87
N LYS A 136 16.40 5.57 17.44
CA LYS A 136 17.74 6.12 17.20
C LYS A 136 17.96 6.62 15.78
N TRP A 137 16.94 6.56 14.92
CA TRP A 137 17.05 7.05 13.55
C TRP A 137 17.14 8.58 13.53
N THR A 138 17.85 9.09 12.54
CA THR A 138 17.91 10.53 12.29
C THR A 138 16.58 10.99 11.72
N LYS A 139 16.11 12.16 12.18
CA LYS A 139 14.91 12.82 11.67
C LYS A 139 15.28 14.11 10.96
N ARG A 140 14.73 14.35 9.77
CA ARG A 140 14.85 15.63 9.05
C ARG A 140 13.51 16.02 8.43
N THR A 141 13.06 17.24 8.68
CA THR A 141 11.88 17.80 7.99
C THR A 141 12.30 18.65 6.81
N VAL A 142 11.67 18.43 5.65
CA VAL A 142 11.74 19.33 4.49
C VAL A 142 10.31 19.64 4.05
N GLY A 143 9.83 20.85 4.39
CA GLY A 143 8.46 21.26 4.15
C GLY A 143 7.44 20.32 4.80
N ASN A 144 6.59 19.68 3.98
CA ASN A 144 5.50 18.81 4.39
C ASN A 144 5.93 17.35 4.64
N ILE A 145 7.22 17.03 4.50
CA ILE A 145 7.74 15.66 4.64
C ILE A 145 8.69 15.59 5.84
N GLU A 146 8.43 14.67 6.76
CA GLU A 146 9.34 14.29 7.85
C GLU A 146 10.02 12.95 7.52
N TYR A 147 11.31 13.02 7.25
CA TYR A 147 12.14 11.87 6.92
C TYR A 147 12.73 11.23 8.17
N HIS A 148 12.70 9.91 8.21
CA HIS A 148 13.28 9.05 9.23
C HIS A 148 14.24 8.08 8.55
N PHE A 149 15.50 8.02 8.98
CA PHE A 149 16.50 7.15 8.35
C PHE A 149 17.63 6.75 9.31
N PRO A 150 18.29 5.60 9.09
CA PRO A 150 19.47 5.19 9.85
C PRO A 150 20.55 6.28 9.87
N SER A 151 21.29 6.42 10.97
CA SER A 151 22.30 7.47 11.12
C SER A 151 23.47 7.39 10.12
N ASP A 152 23.68 6.21 9.52
CA ASP A 152 24.68 5.95 8.48
C ASP A 152 24.17 6.24 7.05
N TYR A 153 22.89 6.61 6.87
CA TYR A 153 22.33 6.97 5.57
C TYR A 153 22.69 8.41 5.14
N SER A 154 23.17 8.55 3.90
CA SER A 154 23.58 9.83 3.31
C SER A 154 22.40 10.58 2.69
N PHE A 155 21.72 11.39 3.51
CA PHE A 155 20.53 12.14 3.09
C PHE A 155 20.81 13.20 2.03
N ASN A 156 20.11 13.15 0.89
CA ASN A 156 20.19 14.14 -0.17
C ASN A 156 19.12 15.24 -0.02
N SER A 157 19.53 16.39 0.52
CA SER A 157 18.61 17.53 0.72
C SER A 157 18.06 18.13 -0.58
N ALA A 158 18.74 18.00 -1.72
CA ALA A 158 18.21 18.49 -2.99
C ALA A 158 17.08 17.59 -3.49
N SER A 159 17.25 16.27 -3.40
CA SER A 159 16.21 15.27 -3.69
C SER A 159 14.97 15.49 -2.81
N ALA A 160 15.16 15.67 -1.50
CA ALA A 160 14.06 15.94 -0.57
C ALA A 160 13.30 17.25 -0.88
N ARG A 161 13.99 18.29 -1.34
CA ARG A 161 13.33 19.53 -1.78
C ARG A 161 12.47 19.31 -3.03
N GLN A 162 12.94 18.51 -3.98
CA GLN A 162 12.16 18.14 -5.17
C GLN A 162 10.92 17.32 -4.77
N ALA A 163 11.06 16.37 -3.85
CA ALA A 163 9.94 15.61 -3.31
C ALA A 163 8.89 16.53 -2.65
N ASN A 164 9.32 17.52 -1.87
CA ASN A 164 8.40 18.48 -1.25
C ASN A 164 7.67 19.36 -2.29
N VAL A 165 8.36 19.82 -3.34
CA VAL A 165 7.72 20.55 -4.45
C VAL A 165 6.66 19.67 -5.13
N PHE A 166 7.00 18.41 -5.37
CA PHE A 166 6.11 17.42 -5.96
C PHE A 166 4.86 17.17 -5.10
N VAL A 167 5.03 16.95 -3.79
CA VAL A 167 3.91 16.79 -2.85
C VAL A 167 3.02 18.02 -2.81
N ASN A 168 3.59 19.22 -2.76
CA ASN A 168 2.82 20.46 -2.78
C ASN A 168 1.96 20.59 -4.04
N LYS A 169 2.51 20.19 -5.20
CA LYS A 169 1.80 20.20 -6.47
C LYS A 169 0.64 19.19 -6.49
N LEU A 170 0.84 17.99 -5.94
CA LEU A 170 -0.25 17.02 -5.77
C LEU A 170 -1.35 17.55 -4.84
N GLN A 171 -0.95 18.18 -3.73
CA GLN A 171 -1.89 18.78 -2.78
C GLN A 171 -2.71 19.90 -3.41
N GLU A 172 -2.10 20.73 -4.26
CA GLU A 172 -2.76 21.80 -5.01
C GLU A 172 -3.75 21.23 -6.02
N ILE A 173 -3.30 20.34 -6.92
CA ILE A 173 -4.11 19.77 -8.00
C ILE A 173 -5.33 19.02 -7.43
N PHE A 174 -5.10 18.14 -6.46
CA PHE A 174 -6.16 17.27 -5.93
C PHE A 174 -6.84 17.87 -4.69
N LYS A 175 -6.47 19.08 -4.26
CA LYS A 175 -7.01 19.75 -3.06
C LYS A 175 -6.99 18.81 -1.85
N LEU A 176 -5.81 18.26 -1.57
CA LEU A 176 -5.60 17.31 -0.47
C LEU A 176 -5.42 18.08 0.85
N ASP A 177 -5.88 17.48 1.94
CA ASP A 177 -5.71 18.04 3.28
C ASP A 177 -4.22 18.04 3.71
N ASN A 178 -3.76 19.18 4.23
CA ASN A 178 -2.40 19.45 4.68
C ASN A 178 -2.23 19.44 6.21
N HIS A 179 -3.26 19.07 7.00
CA HIS A 179 -3.22 19.17 8.46
C HIS A 179 -2.16 18.28 9.15
N ASN A 180 -1.62 17.26 8.46
CA ASN A 180 -0.54 16.39 8.95
C ASN A 180 0.57 16.23 7.92
N LYS A 181 1.83 16.15 8.40
CA LYS A 181 3.00 15.83 7.59
C LYS A 181 2.94 14.41 7.05
N LEU A 182 3.58 14.21 5.90
CA LEU A 182 3.93 12.90 5.37
C LEU A 182 5.16 12.37 6.13
N HIS A 183 5.04 11.21 6.77
CA HIS A 183 6.17 10.53 7.40
C HIS A 183 6.85 9.60 6.39
N TYR A 184 8.16 9.65 6.30
CA TYR A 184 8.92 9.00 5.23
C TYR A 184 10.10 8.22 5.80
N TYR A 185 9.97 6.90 5.89
CA TYR A 185 10.99 6.01 6.41
C TYR A 185 11.86 5.45 5.28
N ILE A 186 13.15 5.79 5.30
CA ILE A 186 14.12 5.28 4.34
C ILE A 186 14.97 4.21 5.03
N ALA A 187 14.68 2.96 4.71
CA ALA A 187 15.44 1.80 5.19
C ALA A 187 16.55 1.42 4.20
N LYS A 188 17.52 0.60 4.61
CA LYS A 188 18.63 0.15 3.76
C LYS A 188 18.17 -0.73 2.60
N ASN A 189 17.18 -1.58 2.83
CA ASN A 189 16.63 -2.52 1.84
C ASN A 189 15.22 -2.97 2.22
N CYS A 190 14.59 -3.78 1.37
CA CYS A 190 13.21 -4.21 1.59
C CYS A 190 13.02 -5.02 2.88
N LYS A 191 14.01 -5.80 3.31
CA LYS A 191 13.94 -6.52 4.59
C LYS A 191 13.84 -5.55 5.77
N GLU A 192 14.66 -4.50 5.78
CA GLU A 192 14.57 -3.49 6.84
C GLU A 192 13.27 -2.66 6.75
N VAL A 193 12.71 -2.43 5.55
CA VAL A 193 11.34 -1.89 5.42
C VAL A 193 10.35 -2.75 6.22
N ARG A 194 10.41 -4.08 6.06
CA ARG A 194 9.53 -5.01 6.81
C ARG A 194 9.77 -4.97 8.31
N THR A 195 11.04 -4.93 8.71
CA THR A 195 11.39 -4.79 10.13
C THR A 195 10.85 -3.49 10.73
N VAL A 196 10.95 -2.37 10.02
CA VAL A 196 10.38 -1.08 10.45
C VAL A 196 8.86 -1.16 10.61
N GLN A 197 8.16 -1.87 9.71
CA GLN A 197 6.71 -2.09 9.82
C GLN A 197 6.32 -3.01 10.99
N GLY A 198 7.26 -3.79 11.55
CA GLY A 198 7.02 -4.71 12.66
C GLY A 198 7.18 -6.18 12.33
N TYR A 199 7.57 -6.54 11.10
CA TYR A 199 7.74 -7.92 10.67
C TYR A 199 9.18 -8.41 10.87
N ASP A 200 9.32 -9.55 11.54
CA ASP A 200 10.55 -10.36 11.47
C ASP A 200 10.52 -11.34 10.29
N TYR A 201 9.30 -11.70 9.85
CA TYR A 201 9.03 -12.55 8.70
C TYR A 201 7.65 -12.21 8.16
N VAL A 202 7.51 -12.25 6.83
CA VAL A 202 6.21 -12.18 6.17
C VAL A 202 6.23 -13.03 4.90
N LEU A 203 5.11 -13.67 4.57
CA LEU A 203 4.98 -14.46 3.35
C LEU A 203 5.35 -13.60 2.13
N GLY A 204 6.22 -14.13 1.27
CA GLY A 204 6.74 -13.41 0.10
C GLY A 204 7.94 -12.51 0.37
N GLU A 205 8.47 -12.46 1.60
CA GLU A 205 9.76 -11.83 1.87
C GLU A 205 10.89 -12.47 1.04
N GLY A 206 11.86 -11.66 0.61
CA GLY A 206 13.04 -12.12 -0.13
C GLY A 206 12.87 -12.17 -1.66
N GLN A 207 11.67 -11.89 -2.18
CA GLN A 207 11.40 -11.85 -3.62
C GLN A 207 11.99 -10.61 -4.31
N SER A 208 12.29 -9.54 -3.56
CA SER A 208 12.90 -8.32 -4.09
C SER A 208 13.80 -7.65 -3.05
N TYR A 209 14.90 -7.05 -3.52
CA TYR A 209 15.77 -6.19 -2.69
C TYR A 209 15.19 -4.78 -2.49
N ASN A 210 14.34 -4.34 -3.41
CA ASN A 210 13.73 -3.01 -3.41
C ASN A 210 12.21 -3.14 -3.26
N CYS A 211 11.64 -2.41 -2.32
CA CYS A 211 10.19 -2.27 -2.17
C CYS A 211 9.84 -0.94 -1.56
N ALA A 212 8.56 -0.58 -1.65
CA ALA A 212 8.02 0.55 -0.93
C ALA A 212 6.52 0.36 -0.74
N PHE A 213 5.97 1.05 0.27
CA PHE A 213 4.55 0.96 0.63
C PHE A 213 4.06 2.32 1.12
N PHE A 214 2.78 2.59 0.88
CA PHE A 214 2.08 3.77 1.36
C PHE A 214 0.93 3.39 2.30
N ASP A 215 1.07 3.77 3.58
CA ASP A 215 -0.02 3.74 4.56
C ASP A 215 -0.89 4.99 4.38
N SER A 216 -2.04 4.80 3.73
CA SER A 216 -2.99 5.87 3.43
C SER A 216 -3.72 6.40 4.67
N GLN A 217 -3.85 5.60 5.74
CA GLN A 217 -4.52 6.06 6.97
C GLN A 217 -3.62 7.02 7.75
N ASN A 218 -2.32 6.76 7.78
CA ASN A 218 -1.37 7.51 8.60
C ASN A 218 -0.47 8.49 7.84
N LYS A 219 -0.57 8.55 6.50
CA LYS A 219 0.37 9.30 5.65
C LYS A 219 1.81 8.85 5.92
N ILE A 220 2.07 7.54 5.81
CA ILE A 220 3.43 6.99 5.98
C ILE A 220 3.89 6.35 4.67
N ILE A 221 5.08 6.71 4.22
CA ILE A 221 5.82 5.97 3.20
C ILE A 221 6.92 5.17 3.89
N TYR A 222 6.98 3.88 3.58
CA TYR A 222 8.14 3.05 3.85
C TYR A 222 8.84 2.78 2.54
N THR A 223 10.14 3.06 2.44
CA THR A 223 10.90 2.82 1.22
C THR A 223 12.34 2.44 1.51
N THR A 224 13.10 2.17 0.46
CA THR A 224 14.50 1.78 0.53
C THR A 224 15.43 2.91 0.11
N ALA A 225 16.70 2.81 0.51
CA ALA A 225 17.78 3.69 0.07
C ALA A 225 17.95 3.74 -1.46
N PHE A 226 17.49 2.72 -2.18
CA PHE A 226 17.44 2.71 -3.64
C PHE A 226 16.50 3.78 -4.19
N SER A 227 15.32 3.95 -3.57
CA SER A 227 14.34 4.95 -3.99
C SER A 227 14.57 6.34 -3.36
N ALA A 228 15.33 6.39 -2.26
CA ALA A 228 15.82 7.61 -1.61
C ALA A 228 14.70 8.61 -1.24
N GLU A 229 14.99 9.91 -1.22
CA GLU A 229 14.07 10.93 -0.67
C GLU A 229 12.91 11.32 -1.60
N ASN A 230 12.98 10.94 -2.89
CA ASN A 230 12.06 11.40 -3.94
C ASN A 230 11.48 10.23 -4.75
N HIS A 231 10.94 9.23 -4.05
CA HIS A 231 10.24 8.12 -4.70
C HIS A 231 8.85 8.57 -5.21
N LYS A 232 8.80 9.18 -6.40
CA LYS A 232 7.56 9.73 -6.99
C LYS A 232 6.42 8.71 -7.05
N HIS A 233 6.72 7.44 -7.33
CA HIS A 233 5.73 6.36 -7.32
C HIS A 233 4.89 6.36 -6.04
N GLU A 234 5.55 6.32 -4.88
CA GLU A 234 4.87 6.30 -3.58
C GLU A 234 4.30 7.66 -3.18
N LEU A 235 4.97 8.75 -3.54
CA LEU A 235 4.47 10.10 -3.25
C LEU A 235 3.11 10.35 -3.92
N ILE A 236 2.90 9.80 -5.11
CA ILE A 236 1.63 9.90 -5.83
C ILE A 236 0.50 9.22 -5.06
N HIS A 237 0.75 8.12 -4.37
CA HIS A 237 -0.28 7.43 -3.59
C HIS A 237 -0.92 8.29 -2.49
N LEU A 238 -0.36 9.47 -2.16
CA LEU A 238 -1.02 10.48 -1.33
C LEU A 238 -2.45 10.82 -1.81
N ILE A 239 -2.73 10.75 -3.12
CA ILE A 239 -4.08 10.99 -3.65
C ILE A 239 -5.08 9.92 -3.21
N ASN A 240 -4.62 8.70 -2.89
CA ASN A 240 -5.48 7.58 -2.50
C ASN A 240 -6.20 7.86 -1.17
N ILE A 241 -5.71 8.80 -0.36
CA ILE A 241 -6.38 9.26 0.87
C ILE A 241 -7.74 9.88 0.53
N LYS A 242 -7.79 10.67 -0.56
CA LYS A 242 -9.01 11.33 -1.00
C LYS A 242 -9.89 10.39 -1.83
N TYR A 243 -9.28 9.45 -2.53
CA TYR A 243 -9.96 8.51 -3.42
C TYR A 243 -9.72 7.04 -3.01
N PRO A 244 -10.11 6.63 -1.78
CA PRO A 244 -9.76 5.31 -1.25
C PRO A 244 -10.42 4.15 -1.98
N ASN A 245 -11.51 4.42 -2.70
CA ASN A 245 -12.28 3.42 -3.46
C ASN A 245 -12.06 3.54 -4.98
N ALA A 246 -11.15 4.41 -5.44
CA ALA A 246 -10.90 4.54 -6.87
C ALA A 246 -10.45 3.21 -7.49
N HIS A 247 -10.80 3.00 -8.77
CA HIS A 247 -10.41 1.80 -9.49
C HIS A 247 -8.89 1.64 -9.42
N TYR A 248 -8.44 0.43 -9.12
CA TYR A 248 -7.03 0.12 -8.93
C TYR A 248 -6.17 0.51 -10.16
N TRP A 249 -6.66 0.30 -11.38
CA TRP A 249 -5.96 0.78 -12.58
C TRP A 249 -5.76 2.30 -12.62
N LEU A 250 -6.69 3.10 -12.10
CA LEU A 250 -6.51 4.55 -12.07
C LEU A 250 -5.52 4.97 -10.99
N THR A 251 -5.52 4.35 -9.82
CA THR A 251 -4.59 4.70 -8.73
C THR A 251 -3.16 4.23 -9.02
N SER A 252 -2.99 2.98 -9.44
CA SER A 252 -1.69 2.40 -9.83
C SER A 252 -1.18 2.96 -11.16
N GLY A 253 -2.08 3.24 -12.10
CA GLY A 253 -1.72 3.92 -13.34
C GLY A 253 -1.17 5.31 -13.10
N PHE A 254 -1.75 6.06 -12.17
CA PHE A 254 -1.29 7.41 -11.88
C PHE A 254 0.09 7.39 -11.20
N SER A 255 0.38 6.40 -10.34
CA SER A 255 1.69 6.30 -9.67
C SER A 255 2.86 6.11 -10.62
N VAL A 256 2.63 5.52 -11.80
CA VAL A 256 3.66 5.36 -12.85
C VAL A 256 3.58 6.41 -13.96
N TYR A 257 2.56 7.28 -13.95
CA TYR A 257 2.34 8.31 -14.97
C TYR A 257 3.22 9.55 -14.72
N ASN A 258 4.54 9.38 -14.83
CA ASN A 258 5.52 10.43 -14.64
C ASN A 258 6.80 10.19 -15.46
N ASN A 259 7.59 11.24 -15.66
CA ASN A 259 8.84 11.22 -16.44
C ASN A 259 10.09 10.85 -15.61
N SER A 260 9.94 10.13 -14.50
CA SER A 260 11.08 9.63 -13.74
C SER A 260 11.79 8.51 -14.49
N ASP A 261 13.12 8.43 -14.36
CA ASP A 261 13.91 7.27 -14.79
C ASP A 261 13.58 6.01 -13.98
N ASN A 262 12.96 6.19 -12.80
CA ASN A 262 12.40 5.15 -11.96
C ASN A 262 10.91 5.44 -11.74
N ALA A 263 10.09 5.19 -12.76
CA ALA A 263 8.63 5.19 -12.63
C ALA A 263 8.15 3.91 -11.95
N HIS A 264 8.80 2.77 -12.24
CA HIS A 264 8.56 1.48 -11.59
C HIS A 264 9.82 0.60 -11.67
N ILE A 265 10.21 -0.04 -10.56
CA ILE A 265 11.33 -1.02 -10.46
C ILE A 265 12.61 -0.58 -11.21
N GLY A 266 13.00 0.69 -11.07
CA GLY A 266 14.22 1.25 -11.67
C GLY A 266 14.15 1.49 -13.18
N LYS A 267 12.96 1.52 -13.77
CA LYS A 267 12.74 1.76 -15.20
C LYS A 267 11.71 2.88 -15.40
N SER A 268 11.82 3.56 -16.55
CA SER A 268 10.93 4.67 -16.92
C SER A 268 9.60 4.16 -17.49
N LEU A 269 8.60 5.03 -17.50
CA LEU A 269 7.30 4.79 -18.15
C LEU A 269 7.47 4.29 -19.60
N ALA A 270 8.34 4.96 -20.36
CA ALA A 270 8.59 4.62 -21.76
C ALA A 270 9.17 3.21 -21.93
N TRP A 271 10.05 2.77 -21.04
CA TRP A 271 10.64 1.44 -21.10
C TRP A 271 9.56 0.34 -20.91
N HIS A 272 8.68 0.49 -19.92
CA HIS A 272 7.62 -0.48 -19.70
C HIS A 272 6.58 -0.47 -20.82
N CYS A 273 6.19 0.72 -21.30
CA CYS A 273 5.30 0.85 -22.44
C CYS A 273 5.90 0.25 -23.72
N GLN A 274 7.23 0.31 -23.89
CA GLN A 274 7.92 -0.38 -24.99
C GLN A 274 7.78 -1.90 -24.90
N ASN A 275 8.01 -2.49 -23.71
CA ASN A 275 7.85 -3.94 -23.52
C ASN A 275 6.42 -4.41 -23.81
N ILE A 276 5.42 -3.66 -23.35
CA ILE A 276 4.01 -3.97 -23.62
C ILE A 276 3.70 -3.78 -25.11
N SER A 277 4.27 -2.74 -25.76
CA SER A 277 4.13 -2.54 -27.20
C SER A 277 4.68 -3.72 -28.00
N ASP A 278 5.83 -4.27 -27.59
CA ASP A 278 6.42 -5.46 -28.23
C ASP A 278 5.56 -6.70 -28.03
N PHE A 279 4.96 -6.88 -26.85
CA PHE A 279 3.96 -7.91 -26.61
C PHE A 279 2.73 -7.76 -27.53
N ILE A 280 2.18 -6.54 -27.67
CA ILE A 280 1.01 -6.27 -28.52
C ILE A 280 1.29 -6.61 -29.99
N LYS A 281 2.52 -6.41 -30.49
CA LYS A 281 2.90 -6.76 -31.88
C LYS A 281 2.78 -8.26 -32.14
N VAL A 282 3.08 -9.09 -31.15
CA VAL A 282 3.00 -10.56 -31.25
C VAL A 282 1.59 -11.07 -30.91
N HIS A 283 0.84 -10.33 -30.10
CA HIS A 283 -0.50 -10.69 -29.65
C HIS A 283 -1.52 -9.58 -29.98
N PRO A 284 -1.78 -9.29 -31.27
CA PRO A 284 -2.64 -8.18 -31.68
C PRO A 284 -4.10 -8.32 -31.18
N ASP A 285 -4.58 -9.54 -30.99
CA ASP A 285 -5.95 -9.82 -30.54
C ASP A 285 -6.11 -9.76 -29.01
N PHE A 286 -5.04 -9.52 -28.24
CA PHE A 286 -5.11 -9.47 -26.79
C PHE A 286 -6.06 -8.36 -26.31
N ASN A 287 -6.86 -8.61 -25.28
CA ASN A 287 -7.79 -7.64 -24.72
C ASN A 287 -7.41 -7.32 -23.28
N PHE A 288 -6.92 -6.10 -23.04
CA PHE A 288 -6.54 -5.65 -21.70
C PHE A 288 -7.73 -5.50 -20.76
N LEU A 289 -8.95 -5.33 -21.30
CA LEU A 289 -10.17 -5.19 -20.51
C LEU A 289 -10.71 -6.54 -20.01
N GLU A 290 -10.11 -7.66 -20.42
CA GLU A 290 -10.40 -8.98 -19.84
C GLU A 290 -9.54 -9.19 -18.59
N GLU A 291 -10.01 -8.66 -17.46
CA GLU A 291 -9.30 -8.63 -16.18
C GLU A 291 -8.84 -10.01 -15.67
N GLU A 292 -9.48 -11.09 -16.12
CA GLU A 292 -9.12 -12.47 -15.74
C GLU A 292 -7.83 -12.98 -16.41
N ARG A 293 -7.32 -12.29 -17.44
CA ARG A 293 -6.09 -12.67 -18.14
C ARG A 293 -4.87 -11.99 -17.52
N GLU A 294 -4.19 -12.71 -16.64
CA GLU A 294 -2.89 -12.28 -16.11
C GLU A 294 -1.82 -12.33 -17.22
N ILE A 295 -1.12 -11.21 -17.45
CA ILE A 295 0.07 -11.16 -18.32
C ILE A 295 1.32 -11.08 -17.44
N LYS A 296 2.25 -12.00 -17.64
CA LYS A 296 3.55 -11.98 -16.99
C LYS A 296 4.59 -11.47 -17.98
N LEU A 297 4.91 -10.18 -17.89
CA LEU A 297 6.08 -9.58 -18.53
C LEU A 297 7.14 -9.34 -17.47
N GLU A 298 8.36 -9.84 -17.69
CA GLU A 298 9.43 -9.73 -16.71
C GLU A 298 9.68 -8.26 -16.31
N GLY A 299 9.61 -8.00 -15.00
CA GLY A 299 9.78 -6.68 -14.43
C GLY A 299 8.73 -5.64 -14.84
N THR A 300 7.60 -6.01 -15.44
CA THR A 300 6.55 -5.07 -15.88
C THR A 300 5.17 -5.47 -15.39
N SER A 301 4.62 -4.66 -14.49
CA SER A 301 3.23 -4.76 -14.04
C SER A 301 2.30 -4.14 -15.08
N VAL A 302 1.80 -4.96 -16.01
CA VAL A 302 1.05 -4.50 -17.21
C VAL A 302 -0.17 -3.65 -16.85
N ASP A 303 -0.88 -4.03 -15.80
CA ASP A 303 -2.01 -3.33 -15.19
C ASP A 303 -1.71 -1.85 -14.86
N TYR A 304 -0.53 -1.56 -14.31
CA TYR A 304 -0.11 -0.18 -14.02
C TYR A 304 -0.03 0.64 -15.31
N PHE A 305 0.58 0.10 -16.36
CA PHE A 305 0.81 0.84 -17.60
C PHE A 305 -0.43 0.90 -18.50
N VAL A 306 -1.35 -0.07 -18.40
CA VAL A 306 -2.72 0.05 -18.93
C VAL A 306 -3.45 1.20 -18.22
N GLY A 307 -3.34 1.27 -16.89
CA GLY A 307 -3.85 2.39 -16.10
C GLY A 307 -3.28 3.74 -16.52
N ALA A 308 -1.97 3.83 -16.73
CA ALA A 308 -1.30 5.04 -17.21
C ALA A 308 -1.80 5.47 -18.61
N ALA A 309 -2.02 4.50 -19.50
CA ALA A 309 -2.61 4.76 -20.82
C ALA A 309 -4.05 5.28 -20.72
N LEU A 310 -4.87 4.72 -19.83
CA LEU A 310 -6.23 5.19 -19.56
C LEU A 310 -6.26 6.64 -19.03
N ILE A 311 -5.36 6.96 -18.10
CA ILE A 311 -5.20 8.34 -17.59
C ILE A 311 -4.77 9.28 -18.70
N HIS A 312 -3.81 8.87 -19.53
CA HIS A 312 -3.34 9.66 -20.65
C HIS A 312 -4.46 9.92 -21.67
N LEU A 313 -5.26 8.90 -21.99
CA LEU A 313 -6.45 9.03 -22.86
C LEU A 313 -7.48 9.98 -22.28
N PHE A 314 -7.76 9.88 -20.98
CA PHE A 314 -8.71 10.75 -20.30
C PHE A 314 -8.23 12.22 -20.34
N LEU A 315 -6.98 12.46 -19.97
CA LEU A 315 -6.40 13.81 -19.91
C LEU A 315 -6.18 14.46 -21.29
N LYS A 316 -6.26 13.71 -22.40
CA LYS A 316 -6.31 14.30 -23.75
C LYS A 316 -7.61 15.08 -24.00
N LYS A 317 -8.66 14.80 -23.25
CA LYS A 317 -10.00 15.40 -23.43
C LYS A 317 -10.44 16.22 -22.23
N TYR A 318 -9.98 15.85 -21.05
CA TYR A 318 -10.45 16.37 -19.78
C TYR A 318 -9.29 16.94 -18.96
N THR A 319 -9.65 17.70 -17.92
CA THR A 319 -8.71 18.37 -17.03
C THR A 319 -8.27 17.47 -15.88
N THR A 320 -7.30 17.94 -15.11
CA THR A 320 -6.90 17.30 -13.85
C THR A 320 -8.01 17.27 -12.80
N GLU A 321 -8.86 18.29 -12.79
CA GLU A 321 -10.03 18.37 -11.92
C GLU A 321 -11.02 17.25 -12.26
N ASP A 322 -11.22 16.98 -13.55
CA ASP A 322 -12.05 15.88 -14.03
C ASP A 322 -11.46 14.52 -13.65
N LEU A 323 -10.13 14.39 -13.59
CA LEU A 323 -9.46 13.17 -13.17
C LEU A 323 -9.84 12.82 -11.71
N GLY A 324 -9.88 13.82 -10.83
CA GLY A 324 -10.35 13.65 -9.46
C GLY A 324 -11.81 13.16 -9.39
N MET A 325 -12.69 13.67 -10.26
CA MET A 325 -14.09 13.23 -10.30
C MET A 325 -14.25 11.77 -10.76
N ILE A 326 -13.47 11.32 -11.74
CA ILE A 326 -13.56 9.91 -12.17
C ILE A 326 -12.94 8.98 -11.12
N MET A 327 -11.87 9.38 -10.45
CA MET A 327 -11.29 8.60 -9.35
C MET A 327 -12.35 8.35 -8.26
N GLU A 328 -13.10 9.36 -7.87
CA GLU A 328 -14.17 9.24 -6.86
C GLU A 328 -15.30 8.28 -7.27
N LYS A 329 -15.60 8.15 -8.58
CA LYS A 329 -16.74 7.37 -9.10
C LYS A 329 -16.36 6.00 -9.67
N SER A 330 -15.09 5.62 -9.61
CA SER A 330 -14.55 4.47 -10.34
C SER A 330 -14.52 3.16 -9.55
N SER A 331 -15.18 3.08 -8.40
CA SER A 331 -15.13 1.91 -7.51
C SER A 331 -15.83 0.66 -8.05
N GLU A 332 -16.68 0.79 -9.06
CA GLU A 332 -17.46 -0.32 -9.62
C GLU A 332 -16.59 -1.22 -10.52
N LYS A 333 -16.75 -2.54 -10.41
CA LYS A 333 -16.01 -3.53 -11.22
C LYS A 333 -16.20 -3.33 -12.73
N ASP A 334 -17.39 -2.92 -13.16
CA ASP A 334 -17.74 -2.69 -14.55
C ASP A 334 -17.62 -1.21 -14.96
N PHE A 335 -16.82 -0.42 -14.23
CA PHE A 335 -16.65 1.02 -14.48
C PHE A 335 -16.27 1.32 -15.93
N PHE A 336 -15.27 0.64 -16.49
CA PHE A 336 -14.83 0.88 -17.87
C PHE A 336 -15.85 0.40 -18.91
N GLU A 337 -16.60 -0.66 -18.62
CA GLU A 337 -17.71 -1.14 -19.46
C GLU A 337 -18.83 -0.11 -19.56
N LYS A 338 -19.20 0.51 -18.46
CA LYS A 338 -20.24 1.54 -18.43
C LYS A 338 -19.76 2.89 -18.96
N ASN A 339 -18.47 3.20 -18.87
CA ASN A 339 -17.94 4.55 -19.05
C ASN A 339 -16.84 4.68 -20.13
N TYR A 340 -16.74 3.74 -21.07
CA TYR A 340 -15.73 3.79 -22.15
C TYR A 340 -15.74 5.12 -22.94
N TYR A 341 -16.89 5.78 -23.05
CA TYR A 341 -17.04 7.06 -23.74
C TYR A 341 -16.24 8.20 -23.08
N LEU A 342 -15.99 8.13 -21.76
CA LEU A 342 -15.13 9.07 -21.04
C LEU A 342 -13.66 8.97 -21.48
N PHE A 343 -13.26 7.84 -22.05
CA PHE A 343 -11.91 7.64 -22.61
C PHE A 343 -11.89 7.87 -24.12
N GLY A 344 -12.99 8.41 -24.66
CA GLY A 344 -13.14 8.73 -26.06
C GLY A 344 -13.39 7.56 -26.98
N ALA A 345 -13.78 6.41 -26.43
CA ALA A 345 -14.11 5.24 -27.21
C ALA A 345 -15.59 5.20 -27.63
N ALA A 346 -15.89 4.51 -28.73
CA ALA A 346 -17.26 4.24 -29.18
C ALA A 346 -17.80 2.88 -28.69
N SER A 347 -16.92 2.00 -28.21
CA SER A 347 -17.25 0.68 -27.67
C SER A 347 -16.10 0.17 -26.78
N LEU A 348 -16.30 -0.95 -26.08
CA LEU A 348 -15.22 -1.60 -25.33
C LEU A 348 -14.06 -2.06 -26.22
N THR A 349 -14.35 -2.59 -27.41
CA THR A 349 -13.32 -2.97 -28.38
C THR A 349 -12.51 -1.76 -28.84
N ASP A 350 -13.18 -0.63 -29.08
CA ASP A 350 -12.50 0.63 -29.42
C ASP A 350 -11.64 1.14 -28.25
N LEU A 351 -12.12 1.02 -27.00
CA LEU A 351 -11.34 1.38 -25.82
C LEU A 351 -10.05 0.55 -25.72
N ASN A 352 -10.14 -0.77 -25.87
CA ASN A 352 -8.97 -1.66 -25.86
C ASN A 352 -7.96 -1.29 -26.97
N ASN A 353 -8.43 -0.94 -28.17
CA ASN A 353 -7.56 -0.49 -29.26
C ASN A 353 -6.87 0.83 -28.93
N ARG A 354 -7.60 1.80 -28.37
CA ARG A 354 -7.04 3.08 -27.92
C ARG A 354 -6.01 2.92 -26.80
N ILE A 355 -6.21 1.98 -25.89
CA ILE A 355 -5.21 1.61 -24.86
C ILE A 355 -3.93 1.14 -25.55
N LYS A 356 -4.02 0.20 -26.49
CA LYS A 356 -2.85 -0.31 -27.25
C LYS A 356 -2.10 0.80 -27.98
N GLU A 357 -2.83 1.68 -28.67
CA GLU A 357 -2.26 2.84 -29.37
C GLU A 357 -1.57 3.80 -28.40
N THR A 358 -2.18 4.06 -27.25
CA THR A 358 -1.63 4.97 -26.24
C THR A 358 -0.41 4.37 -25.54
N VAL A 359 -0.39 3.06 -25.28
CA VAL A 359 0.81 2.37 -24.79
C VAL A 359 1.95 2.52 -25.80
N LYS A 360 1.68 2.34 -27.10
CA LYS A 360 2.68 2.57 -28.15
C LYS A 360 3.15 4.03 -28.20
N GLU A 361 2.25 4.99 -28.03
CA GLU A 361 2.62 6.41 -27.94
C GLU A 361 3.52 6.71 -26.72
N LEU A 362 3.17 6.19 -25.55
CA LEU A 362 3.93 6.37 -24.31
C LEU A 362 5.27 5.63 -24.32
N SER A 363 5.47 4.63 -25.19
CA SER A 363 6.78 3.98 -25.38
C SER A 363 7.86 4.91 -25.94
N ASN A 364 7.46 6.04 -26.53
CA ASN A 364 8.41 7.04 -27.00
C ASN A 364 8.80 7.99 -25.84
N PRO A 365 10.10 8.05 -25.45
CA PRO A 365 10.55 8.90 -24.33
C PRO A 365 10.39 10.40 -24.61
N LYS A 366 10.10 10.81 -25.84
CA LYS A 366 9.81 12.20 -26.22
C LYS A 366 8.33 12.57 -26.09
N THR A 367 7.46 11.61 -25.80
CA THR A 367 6.02 11.87 -25.65
C THR A 367 5.79 12.78 -24.46
N LYS A 368 5.06 13.87 -24.70
CA LYS A 368 4.67 14.80 -23.65
C LYS A 368 3.51 14.22 -22.84
N LEU A 369 3.67 14.08 -21.53
CA LEU A 369 2.55 13.72 -20.66
C LEU A 369 1.55 14.86 -20.58
N MET A 370 0.27 14.52 -20.55
CA MET A 370 -0.84 15.49 -20.43
C MET A 370 -0.87 16.16 -19.04
N LEU A 371 -0.17 15.58 -18.05
CA LEU A 371 0.06 16.18 -16.76
C LEU A 371 1.55 16.22 -16.46
N GLU A 372 2.10 17.42 -16.35
CA GLU A 372 3.45 17.61 -15.87
C GLU A 372 3.43 17.73 -14.36
N LEU A 373 3.90 16.71 -13.65
CA LEU A 373 4.05 16.74 -12.19
C LEU A 373 5.45 17.19 -11.73
N ASN A 374 6.34 17.52 -12.66
CA ASN A 374 7.70 17.96 -12.36
C ASN A 374 7.77 19.39 -11.83
#